data_AF-A0AAD4JMU2-F1
#
_entry.id   AF-A0AAD4JMU2-F1
#
_cell.length_a   1.000
_cell.length_b   1.000
_cell.length_c   1.000
_cell.angle_alpha   90.00
_cell.angle_beta   90.00
_cell.angle_gamma   90.00
#
_symmetry.space_group_name_H-M   'P 1'
#
loop_
_entity.id
_entity.type
_entity.pdbx_description
1 polymer ?
#
loop_
_entity_poly.entity_id
_entity_poly.type
_entity_poly.pdbx_seq_one_letter_code
_entity_poly.pdbx_strand_id
1 'polypeptide(L)'
;MASPPKTHIPLPPDPGDKHLDSEAYLPSVPIHVVTHASQLPEEFLQPSREKQMVIGFDCEGVDLCRQGTLCIMQLAFPNAIYLVDAIEGGETLVKACKPALESSYITKVIHDCKRDSEALYFQFGIKLHNVVDTQIAYSLIKEQEGQKRVPDDYISFVGLLADPRFGVLDLLSSVFSFLFPYLCILMREEFDAGISYVEKEEVRVLLRQDPNFWTYRPLSELMVRAAADDVRFLLYIYHKMVEKLNERSLRYLAVRGALYCRCFCINDNNFEDWPALPPVPGIYSLGSYTCFNNAETLIADMQAPEEETLSVLDVPPGKMGCIIGKRGANILAIKEGCSAEIFFGGDKGPPNKVFIIGPVKQVKKAEAMLRGRMLNIY
;
A
#
# COMPACT_ATOMS: atom_id res chain seq x y z
N MET A 1 -27.81 29.94 -0.15
CA MET A 1 -27.39 28.71 -0.88
C MET A 1 -27.24 27.62 0.16
N ALA A 2 -27.95 26.50 0.02
CA ALA A 2 -27.75 25.36 0.89
C ALA A 2 -26.35 24.77 0.61
N SER A 3 -25.57 24.53 1.66
CA SER A 3 -24.31 23.78 1.54
C SER A 3 -24.58 22.42 0.91
N PRO A 4 -23.73 21.94 -0.03
CA PRO A 4 -23.91 20.63 -0.64
C PRO A 4 -23.99 19.55 0.45
N PRO A 5 -24.82 18.51 0.27
CA PRO A 5 -24.93 17.42 1.24
C PRO A 5 -23.55 16.82 1.47
N LYS A 6 -23.09 16.82 2.73
CA LYS A 6 -21.83 16.17 3.11
C LYS A 6 -22.04 14.66 3.07
N THR A 7 -21.39 13.97 2.16
CA THR A 7 -21.36 12.50 2.15
C THR A 7 -20.61 12.02 3.38
N HIS A 8 -21.18 11.07 4.11
CA HIS A 8 -20.54 10.45 5.26
C HIS A 8 -20.39 8.94 5.02
N ILE A 9 -19.41 8.34 5.68
CA ILE A 9 -19.13 6.91 5.58
C ILE A 9 -18.77 6.34 6.95
N PRO A 10 -19.21 5.12 7.29
CA PRO A 10 -18.78 4.47 8.52
C PRO A 10 -17.28 4.19 8.47
N LEU A 11 -16.54 4.57 9.52
CA LEU A 11 -15.17 4.10 9.74
C LEU A 11 -15.14 3.05 10.85
N PRO A 12 -14.27 2.02 10.72
CA PRO A 12 -13.88 1.20 11.84
C PRO A 12 -13.42 2.03 13.05
N PRO A 13 -13.72 1.60 14.29
CA PRO A 13 -13.13 2.23 15.47
C PRO A 13 -11.61 2.07 15.43
N ASP A 14 -10.90 3.09 15.90
CA ASP A 14 -9.45 3.02 16.10
C ASP A 14 -9.16 2.06 17.27
N PRO A 15 -8.49 0.91 17.04
CA PRO A 15 -8.15 -0.02 18.12
C PRO A 15 -7.18 0.56 19.16
N GLY A 16 -6.48 1.66 18.83
CA GLY A 16 -5.54 2.34 19.70
C GLY A 16 -6.19 3.29 20.72
N ASP A 17 -7.47 3.62 20.56
CA ASP A 17 -8.18 4.50 21.48
C ASP A 17 -8.74 3.70 22.66
N LYS A 18 -8.19 3.92 23.87
CA LYS A 18 -8.56 3.19 25.11
C LYS A 18 -9.95 3.56 25.66
N HIS A 19 -10.73 4.33 24.91
CA HIS A 19 -11.96 4.97 25.35
C HIS A 19 -13.20 4.49 24.60
N LEU A 20 -13.37 3.18 24.38
CA LEU A 20 -14.63 2.63 23.87
C LEU A 20 -15.05 1.36 24.60
N ASP A 21 -15.60 1.54 25.81
CA ASP A 21 -16.60 0.65 26.38
C ASP A 21 -17.98 1.06 25.82
N SER A 22 -18.46 0.41 24.76
CA SER A 22 -19.90 0.26 24.42
C SER A 22 -20.09 -0.27 22.99
N GLU A 23 -21.09 -1.12 22.82
CA GLU A 23 -21.48 -1.89 21.65
C GLU A 23 -21.68 -1.09 20.33
N ALA A 24 -21.17 -1.67 19.23
CA ALA A 24 -21.84 -1.86 17.94
C ALA A 24 -22.28 -0.66 17.06
N TYR A 25 -21.56 0.48 17.01
CA TYR A 25 -21.74 1.46 15.93
C TYR A 25 -20.40 1.98 15.38
N LEU A 26 -20.20 1.83 14.06
CA LEU A 26 -19.10 2.48 13.35
C LEU A 26 -19.38 3.99 13.27
N PRO A 27 -18.53 4.88 13.82
CA PRO A 27 -18.73 6.31 13.71
C PRO A 27 -18.72 6.71 12.23
N SER A 28 -19.78 7.40 11.81
CA SER A 28 -19.89 7.93 10.45
C SER A 28 -19.08 9.22 10.36
N VAL A 29 -18.08 9.24 9.47
CA VAL A 29 -17.18 10.39 9.27
C VAL A 29 -17.46 11.08 7.94
N PRO A 30 -17.17 12.38 7.82
CA PRO A 30 -17.33 13.08 6.56
C PRO A 30 -16.30 12.61 5.51
N ILE A 31 -16.74 12.58 4.24
CA ILE A 31 -15.88 12.53 3.07
C ILE A 31 -15.79 13.95 2.48
N HIS A 32 -14.57 14.44 2.28
CA HIS A 32 -14.28 15.75 1.72
C HIS A 32 -13.68 15.62 0.33
N VAL A 33 -14.35 16.13 -0.71
CA VAL A 33 -13.69 16.36 -2.01
C VAL A 33 -12.89 17.66 -1.91
N VAL A 34 -11.59 17.54 -2.11
CA VAL A 34 -10.61 18.61 -1.91
C VAL A 34 -10.14 19.09 -3.27
N THR A 35 -10.37 20.37 -3.58
CA THR A 35 -9.89 21.05 -4.79
C THR A 35 -8.90 22.17 -4.47
N HIS A 36 -8.76 22.54 -3.20
CA HIS A 36 -7.84 23.57 -2.69
C HIS A 36 -7.12 23.07 -1.45
N ALA A 37 -5.82 23.40 -1.34
CA ALA A 37 -4.98 22.91 -0.23
C ALA A 37 -5.52 23.32 1.15
N SER A 38 -6.15 24.50 1.27
CA SER A 38 -6.74 24.99 2.53
C SER A 38 -7.90 24.14 3.06
N GLN A 39 -8.39 23.15 2.30
CA GLN A 39 -9.41 22.20 2.75
C GLN A 39 -8.79 20.96 3.44
N LEU A 40 -7.46 20.81 3.41
CA LEU A 40 -6.74 19.74 4.09
C LEU A 40 -6.39 20.15 5.53
N PRO A 41 -6.20 19.18 6.45
CA PRO A 41 -5.74 19.47 7.80
C PRO A 41 -4.40 20.21 7.81
N GLU A 42 -4.27 21.22 8.69
CA GLU A 42 -3.04 22.01 8.80
C GLU A 42 -1.84 21.12 9.19
N GLU A 43 -2.05 20.17 10.09
CA GLU A 43 -1.02 19.22 10.52
C GLU A 43 -0.53 18.30 9.39
N PHE A 44 -1.36 18.07 8.36
CA PHE A 44 -0.95 17.33 7.17
C PHE A 44 -0.12 18.21 6.24
N LEU A 45 -0.51 19.47 6.04
CA LEU A 45 0.24 20.42 5.21
C LEU A 45 1.58 20.84 5.86
N GLN A 46 1.65 20.84 7.18
CA GLN A 46 2.79 21.26 7.98
C GLN A 46 3.15 20.17 9.02
N PRO A 47 3.71 19.03 8.57
CA PRO A 47 4.05 17.94 9.46
C PRO A 47 5.14 18.36 10.45
N SER A 48 4.98 17.94 11.71
CA SER A 48 5.90 18.28 12.80
C SER A 48 6.20 17.07 13.66
N ARG A 49 7.33 17.10 14.37
CA ARG A 49 7.73 16.00 15.27
C ARG A 49 6.77 15.85 16.44
N GLU A 50 6.18 16.95 16.87
CA GLU A 50 5.27 17.06 18.01
C GLU A 50 3.89 16.45 17.73
N LYS A 51 3.50 16.38 16.45
CA LYS A 51 2.21 15.84 15.99
C LYS A 51 2.41 14.76 14.94
N GLN A 52 2.92 13.60 15.36
CA GLN A 52 2.98 12.43 14.49
C GLN A 52 1.57 11.90 14.21
N MET A 53 1.39 11.33 13.01
CA MET A 53 0.09 10.79 12.60
C MET A 53 0.26 9.58 11.69
N VAL A 54 -0.80 8.77 11.61
CA VAL A 54 -0.92 7.64 10.70
C VAL A 54 -2.13 7.89 9.82
N ILE A 55 -1.98 7.75 8.51
CA ILE A 55 -3.06 7.92 7.53
C ILE A 55 -3.13 6.71 6.60
N GLY A 56 -4.33 6.36 6.16
CA GLY A 56 -4.51 5.50 4.99
C GLY A 56 -4.29 6.32 3.72
N PHE A 57 -3.61 5.74 2.74
CA PHE A 57 -3.27 6.42 1.49
C PHE A 57 -3.46 5.48 0.30
N ASP A 58 -4.07 5.99 -0.77
CA ASP A 58 -4.14 5.32 -2.07
C ASP A 58 -4.14 6.36 -3.20
N CYS A 59 -3.99 5.91 -4.45
CA CYS A 59 -4.13 6.74 -5.64
C CYS A 59 -4.95 6.03 -6.71
N GLU A 60 -5.74 6.81 -7.46
CA GLU A 60 -6.48 6.31 -8.62
C GLU A 60 -6.30 7.22 -9.84
N GLY A 61 -6.37 6.64 -11.03
CA GLY A 61 -6.13 7.39 -12.27
C GLY A 61 -6.18 6.58 -13.55
N VAL A 62 -5.83 7.23 -14.67
CA VAL A 62 -5.74 6.59 -15.98
C VAL A 62 -4.37 6.00 -16.14
N ASP A 63 -4.31 4.67 -16.29
CA ASP A 63 -3.05 3.91 -16.39
C ASP A 63 -1.99 4.35 -15.38
N LEU A 64 -2.38 4.42 -14.10
CA LEU A 64 -1.57 4.96 -13.01
C LEU A 64 -0.14 4.37 -13.02
N CYS A 65 0.80 5.19 -13.47
CA CYS A 65 2.23 4.93 -13.59
C CYS A 65 2.94 6.24 -13.95
N ARG A 66 4.21 6.19 -14.35
CA ARG A 66 4.99 7.37 -14.74
C ARG A 66 4.44 8.14 -15.97
N GLN A 67 3.79 7.45 -16.91
CA GLN A 67 3.21 8.03 -18.14
C GLN A 67 1.70 8.20 -18.06
N GLY A 68 1.07 7.67 -17.02
CA GLY A 68 -0.37 7.78 -16.80
C GLY A 68 -0.76 9.17 -16.29
N THR A 69 -1.99 9.25 -15.76
CA THR A 69 -2.51 10.46 -15.14
C THR A 69 -3.10 10.12 -13.79
N LEU A 70 -2.49 10.62 -12.72
CA LEU A 70 -3.07 10.60 -11.39
C LEU A 70 -4.30 11.50 -11.38
N CYS A 71 -5.45 10.96 -10.99
CA CYS A 71 -6.71 11.69 -11.01
C CYS A 71 -7.20 12.06 -9.60
N ILE A 72 -6.91 11.21 -8.61
CA ILE A 72 -7.35 11.39 -7.23
C ILE A 72 -6.34 10.75 -6.28
N MET A 73 -6.08 11.39 -5.14
CA MET A 73 -5.42 10.75 -3.98
C MET A 73 -6.42 10.63 -2.83
N GLN A 74 -6.49 9.46 -2.22
CA GLN A 74 -7.39 9.18 -1.11
C GLN A 74 -6.61 9.20 0.20
N LEU A 75 -7.07 9.98 1.18
CA LEU A 75 -6.44 10.12 2.49
C LEU A 75 -7.45 9.76 3.59
N ALA A 76 -7.25 8.64 4.27
CA ALA A 76 -8.04 8.27 5.44
C ALA A 76 -7.36 8.75 6.73
N PHE A 77 -8.04 9.62 7.46
CA PHE A 77 -7.70 10.01 8.83
C PHE A 77 -8.66 9.32 9.80
N PRO A 78 -8.34 9.26 11.10
CA PRO A 78 -9.24 8.66 12.10
C PRO A 78 -10.65 9.25 12.14
N ASN A 79 -10.82 10.51 11.72
CA ASN A 79 -12.07 11.26 11.84
C ASN A 79 -12.64 11.79 10.52
N ALA A 80 -12.01 11.52 9.37
CA ALA A 80 -12.46 12.00 8.06
C ALA A 80 -11.72 11.29 6.91
N ILE A 81 -12.33 11.28 5.73
CA ILE A 81 -11.64 10.91 4.48
C ILE A 81 -11.55 12.14 3.57
N TYR A 82 -10.37 12.38 3.00
CA TYR A 82 -10.14 13.45 2.04
C TYR A 82 -9.81 12.84 0.67
N LEU A 83 -10.58 13.23 -0.33
CA LEU A 83 -10.42 12.87 -1.73
C LEU A 83 -9.80 14.07 -2.45
N VAL A 84 -8.47 14.05 -2.59
CA VAL A 84 -7.69 15.11 -3.22
C VAL A 84 -7.84 15.00 -4.72
N ASP A 85 -8.56 15.96 -5.31
CA ASP A 85 -8.87 16.00 -6.73
C ASP A 85 -7.68 16.57 -7.53
N ALA A 86 -6.87 15.69 -8.10
CA ALA A 86 -5.68 16.09 -8.87
C ALA A 86 -6.03 16.71 -10.23
N ILE A 87 -7.26 16.52 -10.73
CA ILE A 87 -7.72 17.09 -12.01
C ILE A 87 -8.21 18.52 -11.79
N GLU A 88 -9.15 18.73 -10.87
CA GLU A 88 -9.72 20.06 -10.62
C GLU A 88 -8.76 20.95 -9.80
N GLY A 89 -8.09 20.39 -8.79
CA GLY A 89 -7.10 21.12 -7.99
C GLY A 89 -5.71 21.23 -8.63
N GLY A 90 -5.45 20.41 -9.65
CA GLY A 90 -4.23 20.43 -10.46
C GLY A 90 -2.94 20.12 -9.69
N GLU A 91 -1.82 20.37 -10.37
CA GLU A 91 -0.47 20.09 -9.84
C GLU A 91 -0.17 20.85 -8.54
N THR A 92 -0.68 22.07 -8.38
CA THR A 92 -0.50 22.89 -7.18
C THR A 92 -1.07 22.20 -5.95
N LEU A 93 -2.27 21.62 -6.06
CA LEU A 93 -2.88 20.89 -4.94
C LEU A 93 -2.09 19.62 -4.61
N VAL A 94 -1.72 18.83 -5.61
CA VAL A 94 -0.95 17.59 -5.38
C VAL A 94 0.40 17.90 -4.73
N LYS A 95 1.11 18.94 -5.21
CA LYS A 95 2.38 19.38 -4.62
C LYS A 95 2.22 19.98 -3.22
N ALA A 96 1.07 20.53 -2.86
CA ALA A 96 0.82 20.97 -1.49
C ALA A 96 0.82 19.80 -0.48
N CYS A 97 0.56 18.56 -0.94
CA CYS A 97 0.65 17.35 -0.11
C CYS A 97 2.09 16.84 0.06
N LYS A 98 3.06 17.34 -0.73
CA LYS A 98 4.46 16.86 -0.71
C LYS A 98 5.09 16.88 0.68
N PRO A 99 4.98 17.94 1.51
CA PRO A 99 5.55 17.93 2.86
C PRO A 99 5.09 16.72 3.68
N ALA A 100 3.80 16.39 3.62
CA ALA A 100 3.22 15.24 4.33
C ALA A 100 3.70 13.89 3.79
N LEU A 101 3.65 13.75 2.46
CA LEU A 101 3.96 12.50 1.77
C LEU A 101 5.45 12.12 1.89
N GLU A 102 6.34 13.11 1.99
CA GLU A 102 7.78 12.91 2.20
C GLU A 102 8.19 12.93 3.69
N SER A 103 7.27 13.24 4.60
CA SER A 103 7.56 13.35 6.03
C SER A 103 7.82 11.99 6.71
N SER A 104 8.79 11.96 7.62
CA SER A 104 9.03 10.86 8.56
C SER A 104 8.11 10.91 9.80
N TYR A 105 7.35 11.98 9.99
CA TYR A 105 6.39 12.16 11.10
C TYR A 105 4.99 11.67 10.75
N ILE A 106 4.72 11.44 9.47
CA ILE A 106 3.44 10.93 8.97
C ILE A 106 3.67 9.54 8.41
N THR A 107 3.04 8.53 8.98
CA THR A 107 3.05 7.16 8.43
C THR A 107 1.95 7.03 7.39
N LYS A 108 2.31 6.57 6.18
CA LYS A 108 1.34 6.30 5.11
C LYS A 108 1.10 4.79 5.06
N VAL A 109 -0.09 4.36 5.44
CA VAL A 109 -0.54 2.98 5.30
C VAL A 109 -1.11 2.80 3.91
N ILE A 110 -0.50 1.93 3.12
CA ILE A 110 -0.86 1.70 1.70
C ILE A 110 -0.99 0.19 1.48
N HIS A 111 -1.75 -0.22 0.47
CA HIS A 111 -1.74 -1.60 -0.02
C HIS A 111 -1.07 -1.67 -1.39
N ASP A 112 0.13 -2.28 -1.48
CA ASP A 112 0.93 -2.34 -2.71
C ASP A 112 1.30 -0.96 -3.31
N CYS A 113 2.15 -0.21 -2.59
CA CYS A 113 2.47 1.19 -2.90
C CYS A 113 3.29 1.45 -4.19
N LYS A 114 3.69 0.41 -4.93
CA LYS A 114 4.71 0.53 -6.00
C LYS A 114 4.27 1.47 -7.13
N ARG A 115 3.01 1.39 -7.57
CA ARG A 115 2.49 2.20 -8.69
C ARG A 115 2.09 3.61 -8.25
N ASP A 116 1.60 3.77 -7.02
CA ASP A 116 1.31 5.10 -6.45
C ASP A 116 2.60 5.90 -6.32
N SER A 117 3.65 5.27 -5.79
CA SER A 117 4.97 5.87 -5.67
C SER A 117 5.54 6.25 -7.03
N GLU A 118 5.44 5.38 -8.04
CA GLU A 118 5.90 5.67 -9.41
C GLU A 118 5.17 6.88 -10.01
N ALA A 119 3.83 6.93 -9.88
CA ALA A 119 3.04 8.03 -10.40
C ALA A 119 3.41 9.35 -9.71
N LEU A 120 3.44 9.37 -8.37
CA LEU A 120 3.82 10.54 -7.57
C LEU A 120 5.23 11.04 -7.90
N TYR A 121 6.18 10.13 -8.05
CA TYR A 121 7.58 10.45 -8.29
C TYR A 121 7.77 11.09 -9.67
N PHE A 122 7.25 10.48 -10.75
CA PHE A 122 7.48 10.98 -12.10
C PHE A 122 6.56 12.13 -12.50
N GLN A 123 5.31 12.16 -12.02
CA GLN A 123 4.36 13.20 -12.40
C GLN A 123 4.50 14.46 -11.53
N PHE A 124 4.92 14.34 -10.26
CA PHE A 124 4.93 15.45 -9.29
C PHE A 124 6.25 15.65 -8.54
N GLY A 125 7.24 14.76 -8.73
CA GLY A 125 8.50 14.82 -8.01
C GLY A 125 8.36 14.54 -6.51
N ILE A 126 7.39 13.72 -6.11
CA ILE A 126 7.10 13.38 -4.70
C ILE A 126 7.65 11.99 -4.39
N LYS A 127 8.46 11.88 -3.32
CA LYS A 127 9.04 10.63 -2.84
C LYS A 127 8.33 10.14 -1.59
N LEU A 128 7.46 9.15 -1.73
CA LEU A 128 6.82 8.54 -0.57
C LEU A 128 7.88 8.07 0.45
N HIS A 129 7.70 8.49 1.69
CA HIS A 129 8.60 8.16 2.80
C HIS A 129 7.79 7.66 4.01
N ASN A 130 8.36 6.84 4.88
CA ASN A 130 7.65 6.29 6.05
C ASN A 130 6.32 5.58 5.67
N VAL A 131 6.42 4.66 4.70
CA VAL A 131 5.29 3.84 4.22
C VAL A 131 5.23 2.51 4.96
N VAL A 132 4.02 2.14 5.37
CA VAL A 132 3.68 0.80 5.83
C VAL A 132 2.80 0.14 4.77
N ASP A 133 3.38 -0.84 4.07
CA ASP A 133 2.67 -1.57 3.03
C ASP A 133 1.99 -2.82 3.63
N THR A 134 0.65 -2.84 3.58
CA THR A 134 -0.16 -3.92 4.17
C THR A 134 0.02 -5.26 3.45
N GLN A 135 0.40 -5.27 2.17
CA GLN A 135 0.71 -6.51 1.45
C GLN A 135 2.02 -7.12 1.98
N ILE A 136 3.04 -6.28 2.21
CA ILE A 136 4.30 -6.72 2.82
C ILE A 136 4.07 -7.22 4.24
N ALA A 137 3.31 -6.47 5.05
CA ALA A 137 2.97 -6.83 6.42
C ALA A 137 2.27 -8.19 6.49
N TYR A 138 1.33 -8.45 5.57
CA TYR A 138 0.64 -9.74 5.45
C TYR A 138 1.60 -10.91 5.19
N SER A 139 2.52 -10.76 4.22
CA SER A 139 3.51 -11.80 3.93
C SER A 139 4.43 -12.07 5.13
N LEU A 140 4.82 -11.02 5.86
CA LEU A 140 5.65 -11.15 7.07
C LEU A 140 4.91 -11.87 8.20
N ILE A 141 3.61 -11.61 8.40
CA ILE A 141 2.79 -12.34 9.38
C ILE A 141 2.75 -13.83 9.03
N LYS A 142 2.51 -14.18 7.76
CA LYS A 142 2.53 -15.58 7.30
C LYS A 142 3.88 -16.25 7.55
N GLU A 143 4.98 -15.56 7.27
CA GLU A 143 6.34 -16.06 7.51
C GLU A 143 6.60 -16.32 8.99
N GLN A 144 6.17 -15.42 9.88
CA GLN A 144 6.25 -15.61 11.34
C GLN A 144 5.44 -16.82 11.82
N GLU A 145 4.32 -17.10 11.18
CA GLU A 145 3.47 -18.28 11.46
C GLU A 145 4.06 -19.58 10.90
N GLY A 146 5.27 -19.55 10.34
CA GLY A 146 5.98 -20.70 9.79
C GLY A 146 5.50 -21.12 8.40
N GLN A 147 4.68 -20.31 7.74
CA GLN A 147 4.27 -20.58 6.37
C GLN A 147 5.44 -20.32 5.42
N LYS A 148 5.67 -21.26 4.50
CA LYS A 148 6.73 -21.08 3.49
C LYS A 148 6.38 -19.92 2.59
N ARG A 149 7.37 -19.05 2.35
CA ARG A 149 7.27 -17.97 1.37
C ARG A 149 6.99 -18.58 0.00
N VAL A 150 5.83 -18.29 -0.57
CA VAL A 150 5.48 -18.71 -1.92
C VAL A 150 5.94 -17.62 -2.89
N PRO A 151 6.55 -17.97 -4.03
CA PRO A 151 6.76 -17.03 -5.12
C PRO A 151 5.44 -16.33 -5.48
N ASP A 152 5.46 -15.00 -5.59
CA ASP A 152 4.28 -14.21 -5.92
C ASP A 152 3.10 -14.42 -4.94
N ASP A 153 3.40 -14.50 -3.64
CA ASP A 153 2.40 -14.49 -2.55
C ASP A 153 1.66 -13.14 -2.49
N TYR A 154 0.83 -12.92 -3.50
CA TYR A 154 0.02 -11.74 -3.70
C TYR A 154 -1.31 -11.94 -2.98
N ILE A 155 -1.63 -10.99 -2.09
CA ILE A 155 -2.97 -10.81 -1.57
C ILE A 155 -3.51 -9.49 -2.09
N SER A 156 -4.72 -9.51 -2.64
CA SER A 156 -5.43 -8.27 -2.98
C SER A 156 -5.95 -7.60 -1.71
N PHE A 157 -6.17 -6.29 -1.74
CA PHE A 157 -6.74 -5.57 -0.60
C PHE A 157 -8.08 -6.17 -0.15
N VAL A 158 -8.88 -6.61 -1.12
CA VAL A 158 -10.14 -7.34 -0.91
C VAL A 158 -9.93 -8.66 -0.18
N GLY A 159 -8.99 -9.47 -0.65
CA GLY A 159 -8.63 -10.72 0.02
C GLY A 159 -8.11 -10.48 1.44
N LEU A 160 -7.41 -9.37 1.65
CA LEU A 160 -6.90 -8.99 2.95
C LEU A 160 -8.02 -8.63 3.94
N LEU A 161 -9.00 -7.84 3.48
CA LEU A 161 -10.19 -7.51 4.25
C LEU A 161 -11.04 -8.76 4.57
N ALA A 162 -11.04 -9.75 3.67
CA ALA A 162 -11.75 -11.01 3.89
C ALA A 162 -11.02 -11.98 4.82
N ASP A 163 -9.75 -11.72 5.16
CA ASP A 163 -8.97 -12.63 5.99
C ASP A 163 -9.44 -12.58 7.46
N PRO A 164 -9.87 -13.72 8.04
CA PRO A 164 -10.46 -13.77 9.38
C PRO A 164 -9.48 -13.35 10.47
N ARG A 165 -8.16 -13.35 10.23
CA ARG A 165 -7.16 -12.92 11.21
C ARG A 165 -7.28 -11.45 11.58
N PHE A 166 -7.91 -10.63 10.73
CA PHE A 166 -8.06 -9.19 10.95
C PHE A 166 -9.49 -8.77 11.33
N GLY A 167 -10.47 -9.69 11.32
CA GLY A 167 -11.80 -9.46 11.88
C GLY A 167 -12.64 -8.37 11.20
N VAL A 168 -12.32 -7.99 9.96
CA VAL A 168 -13.06 -6.93 9.24
C VAL A 168 -14.46 -7.41 8.84
N LEU A 169 -14.62 -8.69 8.47
CA LEU A 169 -15.93 -9.26 8.16
C LEU A 169 -16.87 -9.30 9.37
N ASP A 170 -16.34 -9.57 10.56
CA ASP A 170 -17.11 -9.54 11.81
C ASP A 170 -17.58 -8.11 12.12
N LEU A 171 -16.70 -7.13 11.91
CA LEU A 171 -17.02 -5.71 12.06
C LEU A 171 -18.15 -5.29 11.10
N LEU A 172 -18.07 -5.66 9.83
CA LEU A 172 -19.12 -5.37 8.85
C LEU A 172 -20.44 -6.06 9.22
N SER A 173 -20.40 -7.31 9.66
CA SER A 173 -21.58 -8.08 10.05
C SER A 173 -22.36 -7.42 11.21
N SER A 174 -21.66 -6.79 12.14
CA SER A 174 -22.27 -6.05 13.27
C SER A 174 -23.06 -4.81 12.82
N VAL A 175 -22.65 -4.17 11.72
CA VAL A 175 -23.32 -2.97 11.15
C VAL A 175 -24.58 -3.34 10.38
N PHE A 176 -24.57 -4.45 9.64
CA PHE A 176 -25.70 -4.87 8.81
C PHE A 176 -26.85 -5.51 9.60
N SER A 177 -26.56 -6.07 10.78
CA SER A 177 -27.54 -6.72 11.65
C SER A 177 -28.66 -5.77 12.14
N PHE A 178 -28.42 -4.45 12.15
CA PHE A 178 -29.39 -3.45 12.62
C PHE A 178 -30.23 -2.81 11.50
N LEU A 179 -29.83 -2.90 10.23
CA LEU A 179 -30.54 -2.22 9.13
C LEU A 179 -31.53 -3.12 8.38
N PHE A 180 -31.36 -4.46 8.37
CA PHE A 180 -32.25 -5.38 7.66
C PHE A 180 -32.38 -6.78 8.34
N PRO A 181 -33.24 -6.93 9.37
CA PRO A 181 -33.34 -8.16 10.17
C PRO A 181 -33.88 -9.40 9.43
N TYR A 182 -34.54 -9.23 8.28
CA TYR A 182 -35.09 -10.35 7.49
C TYR A 182 -34.13 -10.91 6.43
N LEU A 183 -32.96 -10.29 6.24
CA LEU A 183 -31.99 -10.73 5.22
C LEU A 183 -30.93 -11.69 5.78
N CYS A 184 -30.76 -11.76 7.11
CA CYS A 184 -29.71 -12.55 7.79
C CYS A 184 -29.70 -14.07 7.52
N ILE A 185 -30.78 -14.66 6.98
CA ILE A 185 -30.85 -16.11 6.73
C ILE A 185 -30.43 -16.48 5.29
N LEU A 186 -30.61 -15.58 4.31
CA LEU A 186 -30.11 -15.78 2.95
C LEU A 186 -28.65 -15.32 2.78
N MET A 187 -28.18 -14.43 3.66
CA MET A 187 -26.85 -13.87 3.56
C MET A 187 -25.72 -14.82 3.94
N ARG A 188 -25.94 -15.98 4.55
CA ARG A 188 -24.79 -16.84 4.91
C ARG A 188 -24.12 -17.48 3.67
N GLU A 189 -24.83 -17.58 2.54
CA GLU A 189 -24.26 -17.99 1.25
C GLU A 189 -23.81 -16.81 0.37
N GLU A 190 -24.38 -15.61 0.56
CA GLU A 190 -23.98 -14.38 -0.16
C GLU A 190 -22.90 -13.56 0.57
N PHE A 191 -22.60 -13.80 1.86
CA PHE A 191 -21.57 -13.06 2.59
C PHE A 191 -20.14 -13.53 2.28
N ASP A 192 -19.99 -14.74 1.72
CA ASP A 192 -18.77 -15.11 0.96
C ASP A 192 -18.55 -14.17 -0.25
N ALA A 193 -19.56 -13.36 -0.61
CA ALA A 193 -19.57 -12.37 -1.68
C ALA A 193 -20.15 -11.00 -1.24
N GLY A 194 -19.86 -10.54 -0.02
CA GLY A 194 -19.68 -9.13 0.33
C GLY A 194 -20.66 -8.05 -0.20
N ILE A 195 -21.43 -7.43 0.69
CA ILE A 195 -22.31 -6.30 0.33
C ILE A 195 -21.54 -5.01 -0.05
N SER A 196 -20.37 -4.75 0.55
CA SER A 196 -19.43 -3.71 0.05
C SER A 196 -18.74 -4.13 -1.26
N TYR A 197 -18.77 -5.42 -1.59
CA TYR A 197 -18.08 -6.00 -2.73
C TYR A 197 -18.92 -6.08 -4.00
N VAL A 198 -20.25 -6.09 -3.91
CA VAL A 198 -21.11 -5.92 -5.08
C VAL A 198 -20.84 -4.56 -5.74
N GLU A 199 -20.80 -3.47 -4.95
CA GLU A 199 -20.48 -2.13 -5.47
C GLU A 199 -19.04 -2.05 -6.02
N LYS A 200 -18.06 -2.71 -5.38
CA LYS A 200 -16.66 -2.72 -5.87
C LYS A 200 -16.48 -3.55 -7.14
N GLU A 201 -17.21 -4.65 -7.31
CA GLU A 201 -17.17 -5.43 -8.56
C GLU A 201 -17.86 -4.68 -9.69
N GLU A 202 -18.97 -3.99 -9.42
CA GLU A 202 -19.60 -3.07 -10.38
C GLU A 202 -18.66 -1.96 -10.80
N VAL A 203 -17.98 -1.30 -9.85
CA VAL A 203 -16.98 -0.26 -10.15
C VAL A 203 -15.79 -0.85 -10.91
N ARG A 204 -15.30 -2.05 -10.56
CA ARG A 204 -14.23 -2.72 -11.33
C ARG A 204 -14.65 -3.06 -12.75
N VAL A 205 -15.90 -3.45 -12.97
CA VAL A 205 -16.47 -3.68 -14.30
C VAL A 205 -16.53 -2.36 -15.07
N LEU A 206 -17.00 -1.28 -14.43
CA LEU A 206 -17.03 0.05 -15.03
C LEU A 206 -15.63 0.57 -15.37
N LEU A 207 -14.65 0.40 -14.47
CA LEU A 207 -13.23 0.76 -14.70
C LEU A 207 -12.64 0.00 -15.90
N ARG A 208 -13.04 -1.26 -16.11
CA ARG A 208 -12.61 -2.03 -17.30
C ARG A 208 -13.28 -1.56 -18.59
N GLN A 209 -14.50 -1.02 -18.51
CA GLN A 209 -15.26 -0.54 -19.66
C GLN A 209 -14.87 0.89 -20.04
N ASP A 210 -14.53 1.71 -19.06
CA ASP A 210 -14.18 3.10 -19.23
C ASP A 210 -12.82 3.42 -18.57
N PRO A 211 -11.71 3.42 -19.33
CA PRO A 211 -10.40 3.75 -18.80
C PRO A 211 -10.30 5.20 -18.32
N ASN A 212 -11.24 6.07 -18.71
CA ASN A 212 -11.28 7.48 -18.31
C ASN A 212 -12.21 7.73 -17.11
N PHE A 213 -12.74 6.69 -16.47
CA PHE A 213 -13.68 6.79 -15.34
C PHE A 213 -13.29 7.85 -14.31
N TRP A 214 -12.02 7.86 -13.88
CA TRP A 214 -11.50 8.78 -12.87
C TRP A 214 -11.28 10.21 -13.34
N THR A 215 -11.42 10.50 -14.64
CA THR A 215 -11.22 11.84 -15.22
C THR A 215 -12.48 12.70 -15.18
N TYR A 216 -13.67 12.11 -15.08
CA TYR A 216 -14.92 12.85 -15.15
C TYR A 216 -15.16 13.73 -13.93
N ARG A 217 -15.71 14.92 -14.16
CA ARG A 217 -16.04 15.91 -13.12
C ARG A 217 -17.44 16.51 -13.29
N PRO A 218 -18.13 16.87 -12.19
CA PRO A 218 -17.75 16.61 -10.79
C PRO A 218 -17.75 15.10 -10.49
N LEU A 219 -17.02 14.66 -9.46
CA LEU A 219 -17.02 13.27 -9.04
C LEU A 219 -18.46 12.83 -8.72
N SER A 220 -18.90 11.71 -9.31
CA SER A 220 -20.21 11.14 -8.98
C SER A 220 -20.20 10.54 -7.56
N GLU A 221 -21.38 10.36 -6.97
CA GLU A 221 -21.48 9.74 -5.64
C GLU A 221 -20.86 8.33 -5.61
N LEU A 222 -21.02 7.57 -6.69
CA LEU A 222 -20.38 6.26 -6.85
C LEU A 222 -18.85 6.37 -6.80
N MET A 223 -18.27 7.32 -7.52
CA MET A 223 -16.81 7.54 -7.53
C MET A 223 -16.30 7.95 -6.14
N VAL A 224 -17.04 8.83 -5.45
CA VAL A 224 -16.70 9.28 -4.09
C VAL A 224 -16.70 8.11 -3.11
N ARG A 225 -17.74 7.26 -3.15
CA ARG A 225 -17.83 6.08 -2.26
C ARG A 225 -16.77 5.04 -2.60
N ALA A 226 -16.57 4.73 -3.88
CA ALA A 226 -15.57 3.77 -4.32
C ALA A 226 -14.15 4.17 -3.87
N ALA A 227 -13.77 5.43 -4.10
CA ALA A 227 -12.47 5.95 -3.66
C ALA A 227 -12.32 5.90 -2.13
N ALA A 228 -13.37 6.24 -1.37
CA ALA A 228 -13.33 6.16 0.08
C ALA A 228 -13.15 4.71 0.58
N ASP A 229 -13.76 3.74 -0.09
CA ASP A 229 -13.69 2.31 0.26
C ASP A 229 -12.29 1.71 0.12
N ASP A 230 -11.44 2.27 -0.74
CA ASP A 230 -10.05 1.82 -0.90
C ASP A 230 -9.16 2.18 0.28
N VAL A 231 -9.51 3.20 1.08
CA VAL A 231 -8.68 3.65 2.21
C VAL A 231 -9.32 3.51 3.58
N ARG A 232 -10.66 3.45 3.68
CA ARG A 232 -11.37 3.51 4.98
C ARG A 232 -11.00 2.42 5.99
N PHE A 233 -10.56 1.26 5.51
CA PHE A 233 -10.17 0.13 6.35
C PHE A 233 -8.65 0.01 6.59
N LEU A 234 -7.82 0.83 5.92
CA LEU A 234 -6.37 0.71 6.00
C LEU A 234 -5.86 0.95 7.41
N LEU A 235 -6.36 1.97 8.11
CA LEU A 235 -5.96 2.26 9.50
C LEU A 235 -6.30 1.11 10.45
N TYR A 236 -7.51 0.57 10.36
CA TYR A 236 -7.94 -0.56 11.18
C TYR A 236 -7.08 -1.80 10.94
N ILE A 237 -6.86 -2.17 9.68
CA ILE A 237 -5.99 -3.30 9.33
C ILE A 237 -4.56 -3.05 9.81
N TYR A 238 -4.04 -1.84 9.65
CA TYR A 238 -2.71 -1.46 10.12
C TYR A 238 -2.54 -1.77 11.61
N HIS A 239 -3.46 -1.33 12.46
CA HIS A 239 -3.39 -1.61 13.89
C HIS A 239 -3.41 -3.12 14.18
N LYS A 240 -4.29 -3.89 13.52
CA LYS A 240 -4.36 -5.35 13.67
C LYS A 240 -3.09 -6.07 13.18
N MET A 241 -2.45 -5.56 12.12
CA MET A 241 -1.21 -6.13 11.61
C MET A 241 -0.03 -5.82 12.53
N VAL A 242 0.09 -4.58 13.00
CA VAL A 242 1.18 -4.15 13.89
C VAL A 242 1.14 -4.92 15.21
N GLU A 243 -0.05 -5.19 15.77
CA GLU A 243 -0.21 -6.05 16.95
C GLU A 243 0.33 -7.48 16.76
N LYS A 244 0.33 -7.99 15.53
CA LYS A 244 0.76 -9.36 15.19
C LYS A 244 2.23 -9.45 14.78
N LEU A 245 2.83 -8.35 14.34
CA LEU A 245 4.21 -8.33 13.87
C LEU A 245 5.17 -8.24 15.07
N ASN A 246 6.17 -9.11 15.09
CA ASN A 246 7.27 -8.99 16.05
C ASN A 246 8.23 -7.86 15.63
N GLU A 247 9.12 -7.48 16.53
CA GLU A 247 10.05 -6.36 16.31
C GLU A 247 10.92 -6.55 15.06
N ARG A 248 11.36 -7.78 14.78
CA ARG A 248 12.14 -8.11 13.59
C ARG A 248 11.34 -7.85 12.32
N SER A 249 10.09 -8.29 12.26
CA SER A 249 9.23 -8.09 11.09
C SER A 249 8.79 -6.65 10.92
N LEU A 250 8.56 -5.90 12.00
CA LEU A 250 8.30 -4.45 11.92
C LEU A 250 9.47 -3.70 11.27
N ARG A 251 10.71 -4.08 11.59
CA ARG A 251 11.90 -3.50 10.95
C ARG A 251 12.00 -3.89 9.47
N TYR A 252 11.75 -5.15 9.13
CA TYR A 252 11.69 -5.58 7.72
C TYR A 252 10.59 -4.85 6.94
N LEU A 253 9.42 -4.65 7.55
CA LEU A 253 8.31 -3.93 6.95
C LEU A 253 8.71 -2.49 6.58
N ALA A 254 9.40 -1.79 7.48
CA ALA A 254 9.88 -0.42 7.21
C ALA A 254 10.90 -0.38 6.06
N VAL A 255 11.87 -1.31 6.04
CA VAL A 255 12.88 -1.40 4.97
C VAL A 255 12.23 -1.77 3.64
N ARG A 256 11.40 -2.80 3.61
CA ARG A 256 10.69 -3.23 2.40
C ARG A 256 9.72 -2.18 1.87
N GLY A 257 9.01 -1.47 2.75
CA GLY A 257 8.17 -0.35 2.36
C GLY A 257 8.96 0.73 1.62
N ALA A 258 10.15 1.08 2.12
CA ALA A 258 11.04 2.02 1.44
C ALA A 258 11.58 1.47 0.10
N LEU A 259 11.92 0.18 0.02
CA LEU A 259 12.35 -0.46 -1.23
C LEU A 259 11.22 -0.55 -2.26
N TYR A 260 9.97 -0.81 -1.84
CA TYR A 260 8.78 -0.80 -2.69
C TYR A 260 8.50 0.61 -3.23
N CYS A 261 8.63 1.66 -2.41
CA CYS A 261 8.49 3.04 -2.88
C CYS A 261 9.52 3.39 -3.97
N ARG A 262 10.73 2.81 -3.91
CA ARG A 262 11.77 2.99 -4.92
C ARG A 262 11.59 2.08 -6.14
N CYS A 263 10.80 1.01 -6.02
CA CYS A 263 10.52 0.11 -7.12
C CYS A 263 9.85 0.91 -8.25
N PHE A 264 10.31 0.70 -9.48
CA PHE A 264 9.96 1.50 -10.65
C PHE A 264 10.47 2.97 -10.64
N CYS A 265 10.79 3.59 -9.51
CA CYS A 265 11.26 4.99 -9.45
C CYS A 265 12.73 5.24 -9.85
N ILE A 266 13.19 4.63 -10.95
CA ILE A 266 14.60 4.73 -11.39
C ILE A 266 14.87 6.05 -12.11
N ASN A 267 15.96 6.68 -11.73
CA ASN A 267 16.65 7.78 -12.41
C ASN A 267 18.14 7.43 -12.57
N ASP A 268 18.94 8.33 -13.12
CA ASP A 268 20.37 8.09 -13.36
C ASP A 268 21.26 8.25 -12.11
N ASN A 269 20.70 8.62 -10.94
CA ASN A 269 21.47 8.93 -9.73
C ASN A 269 21.52 7.77 -8.71
N ASN A 270 21.07 6.57 -9.08
CA ASN A 270 21.08 5.40 -8.20
C ASN A 270 20.41 5.63 -6.82
N PHE A 271 19.29 6.36 -6.81
CA PHE A 271 18.50 6.71 -5.62
C PHE A 271 19.23 7.58 -4.57
N GLU A 272 20.29 8.29 -4.94
CA GLU A 272 21.03 9.20 -4.04
C GLU A 272 20.15 10.29 -3.43
N ASP A 273 19.08 10.68 -4.14
CA ASP A 273 18.15 11.71 -3.72
C ASP A 273 16.96 11.16 -2.89
N TRP A 274 16.89 9.84 -2.66
CA TRP A 274 15.89 9.22 -1.80
C TRP A 274 16.32 9.25 -0.33
N PRO A 275 15.38 9.38 0.62
CA PRO A 275 15.69 9.23 2.05
C PRO A 275 16.41 7.91 2.31
N ALA A 276 17.41 7.90 3.18
CA ALA A 276 18.14 6.70 3.56
C ALA A 276 17.18 5.60 4.01
N LEU A 277 17.53 4.34 3.72
CA LEU A 277 16.74 3.21 4.23
C LEU A 277 16.79 3.21 5.77
N PRO A 278 15.71 2.85 6.45
CA PRO A 278 15.73 2.65 7.89
C PRO A 278 16.88 1.72 8.28
N PRO A 279 17.66 2.03 9.33
CA PRO A 279 18.79 1.19 9.72
C PRO A 279 18.27 -0.19 10.11
N VAL A 280 18.83 -1.25 9.50
CA VAL A 280 18.69 -2.61 10.01
C VAL A 280 19.66 -2.75 11.17
N PRO A 281 19.23 -3.00 12.42
CA PRO A 281 20.18 -3.07 13.52
C PRO A 281 21.11 -4.27 13.35
N GLY A 282 22.41 -4.00 13.24
CA GLY A 282 23.42 -4.95 13.66
C GLY A 282 23.30 -5.18 15.17
N ILE A 283 23.81 -6.31 15.66
CA ILE A 283 23.70 -6.83 17.06
C ILE A 283 24.08 -5.83 18.19
N TYR A 284 24.46 -4.57 17.90
CA TYR A 284 24.95 -3.61 18.89
C TYR A 284 24.37 -2.18 18.85
N SER A 285 23.28 -1.90 18.13
CA SER A 285 22.67 -0.55 18.17
C SER A 285 21.31 -0.55 18.87
N LEU A 286 21.32 -0.73 20.19
CA LEU A 286 20.19 -0.42 21.05
C LEU A 286 20.21 1.08 21.34
N GLY A 287 19.50 1.88 20.54
CA GLY A 287 19.41 3.32 20.80
C GLY A 287 18.96 4.13 19.60
N SER A 288 17.69 4.55 19.63
CA SER A 288 17.03 5.53 18.76
C SER A 288 16.69 5.08 17.34
N TYR A 289 15.53 5.55 16.86
CA TYR A 289 14.88 5.31 15.56
C TYR A 289 13.84 4.18 15.48
N THR A 290 12.82 4.21 16.32
CA THR A 290 11.48 3.69 15.97
C THR A 290 10.39 4.50 16.69
N CYS A 291 9.27 4.71 16.00
CA CYS A 291 8.03 5.30 16.54
C CYS A 291 7.23 4.28 17.37
N PHE A 292 7.82 3.15 17.72
CA PHE A 292 7.18 2.05 18.43
C PHE A 292 7.68 2.04 19.87
N ASN A 293 7.05 2.86 20.72
CA ASN A 293 7.22 2.74 22.16
C ASN A 293 6.46 1.49 22.61
N ASN A 294 7.18 0.41 22.93
CA ASN A 294 6.90 -0.43 24.10
C ASN A 294 8.00 -1.51 24.30
N ALA A 295 8.55 -1.48 25.52
CA ALA A 295 9.18 -2.55 26.30
C ALA A 295 10.51 -3.18 25.81
N GLU A 296 11.56 -2.89 26.59
CA GLU A 296 12.79 -3.65 26.70
C GLU A 296 12.49 -5.13 27.04
N THR A 297 13.05 -6.06 26.28
CA THR A 297 13.21 -7.45 26.72
C THR A 297 14.57 -7.97 26.24
N LEU A 298 15.31 -8.55 27.19
CA LEU A 298 16.68 -9.05 27.06
C LEU A 298 16.81 -10.21 26.06
N ILE A 299 17.96 -10.20 25.39
CA ILE A 299 18.34 -10.93 24.18
C ILE A 299 18.71 -12.41 24.46
N ALA A 300 18.23 -13.31 23.60
CA ALA A 300 18.94 -14.51 23.18
C ALA A 300 18.45 -14.94 21.78
N ASP A 301 19.39 -15.21 20.86
CA ASP A 301 19.19 -15.83 19.53
C ASP A 301 18.56 -15.05 18.36
N MET A 302 18.72 -13.73 18.30
CA MET A 302 18.41 -12.99 17.06
C MET A 302 19.67 -12.85 16.20
N GLN A 303 19.86 -13.78 15.27
CA GLN A 303 20.78 -13.56 14.14
C GLN A 303 20.39 -12.24 13.46
N ALA A 304 21.35 -11.33 13.27
CA ALA A 304 21.10 -10.01 12.70
C ALA A 304 20.25 -10.16 11.41
N PRO A 305 19.21 -9.34 11.22
CA PRO A 305 18.41 -9.43 10.02
C PRO A 305 19.31 -9.29 8.79
N GLU A 306 19.17 -10.18 7.80
CA GLU A 306 19.90 -10.03 6.54
C GLU A 306 19.50 -8.69 5.90
N GLU A 307 20.51 -7.91 5.51
CA GLU A 307 20.33 -6.66 4.79
C GLU A 307 19.52 -6.91 3.50
N GLU A 308 18.50 -6.09 3.29
CA GLU A 308 17.70 -6.11 2.06
C GLU A 308 18.11 -5.00 1.11
N THR A 309 17.98 -5.27 -0.18
CA THR A 309 18.34 -4.33 -1.24
C THR A 309 17.37 -4.41 -2.40
N LEU A 310 17.33 -3.34 -3.19
CA LEU A 310 16.69 -3.29 -4.50
C LEU A 310 17.80 -3.27 -5.56
N SER A 311 17.84 -4.29 -6.40
CA SER A 311 18.68 -4.30 -7.60
C SER A 311 17.83 -4.09 -8.85
N VAL A 312 18.40 -3.35 -9.79
CA VAL A 312 17.80 -3.07 -11.09
C VAL A 312 18.69 -3.67 -12.16
N LEU A 313 18.16 -4.67 -12.87
CA LEU A 313 18.86 -5.36 -13.94
C LEU A 313 18.36 -4.86 -15.29
N ASP A 314 19.29 -4.35 -16.11
CA ASP A 314 19.03 -4.07 -17.52
C ASP A 314 18.93 -5.36 -18.34
N VAL A 315 17.88 -5.43 -19.15
CA VAL A 315 17.59 -6.52 -20.07
C VAL A 315 17.78 -6.03 -21.50
N PRO A 316 18.70 -6.62 -22.27
CA PRO A 316 18.88 -6.24 -23.67
C PRO A 316 17.59 -6.40 -24.48
N PRO A 317 17.38 -5.58 -25.54
CA PRO A 317 16.21 -5.70 -26.41
C PRO A 317 16.01 -7.14 -26.90
N GLY A 318 14.76 -7.63 -26.83
CA GLY A 318 14.39 -8.99 -27.24
C GLY A 318 14.74 -10.12 -26.25
N LYS A 319 15.47 -9.84 -25.16
CA LYS A 319 15.88 -10.87 -24.18
C LYS A 319 14.88 -11.11 -23.05
N MET A 320 13.88 -10.24 -22.87
CA MET A 320 12.87 -10.42 -21.82
C MET A 320 12.12 -11.75 -21.94
N GLY A 321 11.81 -12.19 -23.17
CA GLY A 321 11.18 -13.49 -23.41
C GLY A 321 12.04 -14.68 -22.96
N CYS A 322 13.36 -14.57 -22.98
CA CYS A 322 14.27 -15.61 -22.47
C CYS A 322 14.22 -15.71 -20.94
N ILE A 323 14.10 -14.57 -20.26
CA ILE A 323 13.94 -14.48 -18.80
C ILE A 323 12.61 -15.09 -18.36
N ILE A 324 11.51 -14.67 -18.98
CA ILE A 324 10.16 -15.12 -18.62
C ILE A 324 9.97 -16.59 -19.00
N GLY A 325 10.41 -16.97 -20.21
CA GLY A 325 10.21 -18.30 -20.76
C GLY A 325 8.76 -18.55 -21.19
N LYS A 326 8.53 -19.68 -21.88
CA LYS A 326 7.20 -20.04 -22.36
C LYS A 326 6.24 -20.24 -21.18
N ARG A 327 5.13 -19.48 -21.15
CA ARG A 327 4.15 -19.47 -20.05
C ARG A 327 4.77 -19.16 -18.68
N GLY A 328 5.86 -18.40 -18.62
CA GLY A 328 6.50 -18.03 -17.35
C GLY A 328 7.36 -19.13 -16.72
N ALA A 329 7.58 -20.27 -17.39
CA ALA A 329 8.27 -21.41 -16.79
C ALA A 329 9.69 -21.08 -16.28
N ASN A 330 10.43 -20.21 -16.99
CA ASN A 330 11.78 -19.84 -16.58
C ASN A 330 11.74 -18.92 -15.36
N ILE A 331 10.87 -17.92 -15.35
CA ILE A 331 10.80 -16.99 -14.21
C ILE A 331 10.28 -17.68 -12.95
N LEU A 332 9.32 -18.60 -13.07
CA LEU A 332 8.85 -19.41 -11.93
C LEU A 332 10.00 -20.21 -11.32
N ALA A 333 10.78 -20.92 -12.16
CA ALA A 333 11.95 -21.66 -11.68
C ALA A 333 13.02 -20.75 -11.05
N ILE A 334 13.16 -19.50 -11.52
CA ILE A 334 14.07 -18.52 -10.90
C ILE A 334 13.55 -18.12 -9.52
N LYS A 335 12.26 -17.75 -9.41
CA LYS A 335 11.64 -17.35 -8.14
C LYS A 335 11.60 -18.50 -7.12
N GLU A 336 11.45 -19.75 -7.56
CA GLU A 336 11.58 -20.93 -6.67
C GLU A 336 13.03 -21.15 -6.23
N GLY A 337 14.00 -20.76 -7.07
CA GLY A 337 15.42 -20.92 -6.81
C GLY A 337 16.03 -19.84 -5.92
N CYS A 338 15.39 -18.69 -5.72
CA CYS A 338 15.88 -17.60 -4.87
C CYS A 338 14.75 -17.01 -4.01
N SER A 339 15.04 -16.66 -2.75
CA SER A 339 14.04 -16.05 -1.87
C SER A 339 13.93 -14.52 -2.06
N ALA A 340 14.14 -14.04 -3.29
CA ALA A 340 14.00 -12.64 -3.68
C ALA A 340 12.74 -12.45 -4.52
N GLU A 341 12.11 -11.29 -4.37
CA GLU A 341 10.97 -10.86 -5.18
C GLU A 341 11.47 -10.27 -6.49
N ILE A 342 10.83 -10.65 -7.60
CA ILE A 342 11.22 -10.22 -8.94
C ILE A 342 10.03 -9.57 -9.62
N PHE A 343 10.17 -8.28 -9.92
CA PHE A 343 9.16 -7.48 -10.60
C PHE A 343 9.63 -7.06 -11.99
N PHE A 344 8.67 -6.92 -12.89
CA PHE A 344 8.89 -6.44 -14.25
C PHE A 344 8.20 -5.09 -14.41
N GLY A 345 8.81 -4.20 -15.19
CA GLY A 345 8.15 -2.95 -15.57
C GLY A 345 6.80 -3.21 -16.26
N GLY A 346 6.73 -4.26 -17.08
CA GLY A 346 5.57 -4.59 -17.90
C GLY A 346 5.26 -3.47 -18.90
N ASP A 347 4.00 -3.36 -19.30
CA ASP A 347 3.54 -2.32 -20.24
C ASP A 347 3.50 -0.91 -19.60
N LYS A 348 3.50 -0.84 -18.27
CA LYS A 348 3.38 0.42 -17.48
C LYS A 348 4.70 0.93 -16.91
N GLY A 349 5.79 0.17 -17.02
CA GLY A 349 7.10 0.51 -16.47
C GLY A 349 8.20 0.36 -17.52
N PRO A 350 9.49 0.50 -17.14
CA PRO A 350 10.58 0.38 -18.09
C PRO A 350 10.62 -1.05 -18.68
N PRO A 351 10.38 -1.23 -20.00
CA PRO A 351 10.15 -2.55 -20.59
C PRO A 351 11.42 -3.42 -20.62
N ASN A 352 12.58 -2.78 -20.48
CA ASN A 352 13.91 -3.37 -20.54
C ASN A 352 14.56 -3.49 -19.15
N LYS A 353 13.78 -3.48 -18.06
CA LYS A 353 14.31 -3.59 -16.70
C LYS A 353 13.59 -4.65 -15.86
N VAL A 354 14.35 -5.30 -15.00
CA VAL A 354 13.88 -6.24 -13.98
C VAL A 354 14.30 -5.71 -12.61
N PHE A 355 13.38 -5.69 -11.66
CA PHE A 355 13.57 -5.18 -10.32
C PHE A 355 13.58 -6.35 -9.36
N ILE A 356 14.58 -6.41 -8.50
CA ILE A 356 14.81 -7.54 -7.61
C ILE A 356 14.93 -7.01 -6.19
N ILE A 357 14.00 -7.40 -5.32
CA ILE A 357 13.95 -6.96 -3.93
C ILE A 357 14.13 -8.15 -3.00
N GLY A 358 14.94 -8.00 -1.96
CA GLY A 358 15.06 -8.98 -0.88
C GLY A 358 16.46 -9.02 -0.30
N PRO A 359 16.81 -10.10 0.44
CA PRO A 359 18.13 -10.22 1.06
C PRO A 359 19.26 -10.17 0.03
N VAL A 360 20.35 -9.43 0.31
CA VAL A 360 21.45 -9.17 -0.64
C VAL A 360 21.97 -10.44 -1.32
N LYS A 361 22.12 -11.55 -0.59
CA LYS A 361 22.58 -12.83 -1.15
C LYS A 361 21.57 -13.41 -2.15
N GLN A 362 20.28 -13.32 -1.84
CA GLN A 362 19.20 -13.83 -2.70
C GLN A 362 19.03 -12.95 -3.94
N VAL A 363 19.19 -11.63 -3.81
CA VAL A 363 19.19 -10.69 -4.94
C VAL A 363 20.33 -11.01 -5.91
N LYS A 364 21.56 -11.18 -5.42
CA LYS A 364 22.71 -11.58 -6.26
C LYS A 364 22.51 -12.94 -6.93
N LYS A 365 21.89 -13.90 -6.22
CA LYS A 365 21.54 -15.20 -6.78
C LYS A 365 20.53 -15.06 -7.92
N ALA A 366 19.46 -14.28 -7.71
CA ALA A 366 18.45 -14.00 -8.72
C ALA A 366 19.06 -13.34 -9.96
N GLU A 367 19.92 -12.33 -9.78
CA GLU A 367 20.63 -11.67 -10.88
C GLU A 367 21.46 -12.65 -11.71
N ALA A 368 22.24 -13.52 -11.06
CA ALA A 368 23.05 -14.52 -11.75
C ALA A 368 22.18 -15.47 -12.58
N MET A 369 21.05 -15.92 -12.02
CA MET A 369 20.09 -16.78 -12.72
C MET A 369 19.45 -16.07 -13.92
N LEU A 370 19.05 -14.80 -13.76
CA LEU A 370 18.48 -13.97 -14.82
C LEU A 370 19.49 -13.72 -15.95
N ARG A 371 20.73 -13.35 -15.61
CA ARG A 371 21.82 -13.15 -16.57
C ARG A 371 22.13 -14.44 -17.33
N GLY A 372 22.15 -15.58 -16.65
CA GLY A 372 22.31 -16.89 -17.29
C GLY A 372 21.26 -17.17 -18.37
N ARG A 373 19.99 -16.80 -18.14
CA ARG A 373 18.93 -16.95 -19.15
C ARG A 373 19.11 -16.06 -20.37
N MET A 374 19.73 -14.89 -20.24
CA MET A 374 19.98 -13.98 -21.36
C MET A 374 21.15 -14.41 -22.25
N LEU A 375 22.13 -15.13 -21.67
CA LEU A 375 23.33 -15.62 -22.35
C LEU A 375 23.10 -16.90 -23.17
N ASN A 376 22.04 -17.67 -22.87
CA ASN A 376 21.69 -18.85 -23.65
C ASN A 376 21.21 -18.44 -25.05
N ILE A 377 22.13 -18.51 -26.00
CA ILE A 377 21.90 -18.42 -27.45
C ILE A 377 21.54 -19.84 -27.90
N TYR A 378 20.34 -20.02 -28.46
CA TYR A 378 20.05 -21.17 -29.32
C TYR A 378 20.24 -20.75 -30.77
#